data_AF-F2UGX5-F1
#
_entry.id   AF-F2UGX5-F1
#
_cell.length_a   1.000
_cell.length_b   1.000
_cell.length_c   1.000
_cell.angle_alpha   90.00
_cell.angle_beta   90.00
_cell.angle_gamma   90.00
#
_symmetry.space_group_name_H-M   'P 1'
#
loop_
_entity.id
_entity.type
_entity.pdbx_description
1 polymer ?
#
loop_
_entity_poly.entity_id
_entity_poly.type
_entity_poly.pdbx_seq_one_letter_code
_entity_poly.pdbx_strand_id
1 'polypeptide(L)'
;MPAEADDIFMSATTLASATDRDGENVWQNGDGHEFRVRIGPNYSKNGKKAPSLGQMYDAVGCDVFRTEARVTPVSPLYSFPPLAEHAKSFSHPHVPATFVLNLQVPDCPASFFSGGGDGQTMHVVIFYQIRQDTVEAFKDLDNAAPAYRLFARWCEECTKNDKFRGRFKMIGQVEMCINVHSFPVLTRKSIHSLRGKMKQMVVHLGTTIEGHADDELPERIAFCCRLIRVDGFESPLLSAETISWLQKQAKHLNNNVVVETATSGK
;
A
#
# COMPACT_ATOMS: atom_id res chain seq x y z
N MET A 1 21.10 -4.64 -26.76
CA MET A 1 19.63 -4.74 -26.54
C MET A 1 19.48 -5.44 -25.20
N PRO A 2 18.72 -4.91 -24.22
CA PRO A 2 18.45 -5.63 -22.98
C PRO A 2 17.80 -6.98 -23.30
N ALA A 3 18.21 -8.03 -22.60
CA ALA A 3 17.93 -9.42 -22.99
C ALA A 3 16.55 -9.88 -22.53
N GLU A 4 16.02 -9.29 -21.44
CA GLU A 4 14.72 -9.65 -20.84
C GLU A 4 13.98 -8.41 -20.30
N ALA A 5 12.68 -8.53 -20.00
CA ALA A 5 11.86 -7.42 -19.47
C ALA A 5 12.39 -6.88 -18.12
N ASP A 6 13.02 -7.75 -17.33
CA ASP A 6 13.63 -7.42 -16.03
C ASP A 6 14.86 -6.51 -16.15
N ASP A 7 15.47 -6.41 -17.34
CA ASP A 7 16.56 -5.46 -17.62
C ASP A 7 16.05 -4.05 -18.00
N ILE A 8 14.74 -3.91 -18.25
CA ILE A 8 14.11 -2.69 -18.75
C ILE A 8 13.36 -1.97 -17.63
N PHE A 9 12.59 -2.71 -16.85
CA PHE A 9 11.71 -2.17 -15.82
C PHE A 9 12.37 -2.17 -14.44
N MET A 10 11.83 -1.35 -13.54
CA MET A 10 12.27 -1.32 -12.14
C MET A 10 11.95 -2.67 -11.44
N SER A 11 12.82 -3.08 -10.52
CA SER A 11 12.54 -4.24 -9.68
C SER A 11 11.65 -3.87 -8.50
N ALA A 12 10.59 -4.66 -8.29
CA ALA A 12 9.71 -4.57 -7.12
C ALA A 12 10.38 -4.96 -5.79
N THR A 13 11.61 -5.48 -5.83
CA THR A 13 12.38 -5.97 -4.67
C THR A 13 13.69 -5.19 -4.46
N THR A 14 13.75 -3.95 -4.97
CA THR A 14 14.93 -3.08 -4.80
C THR A 14 15.22 -2.81 -3.32
N LEU A 15 14.18 -2.66 -2.49
CA LEU A 15 14.34 -2.74 -1.04
C LEU A 15 14.36 -4.21 -0.62
N ALA A 16 15.44 -4.63 0.05
CA ALA A 16 15.60 -6.01 0.49
C ALA A 16 14.57 -6.39 1.57
N SER A 17 14.13 -7.66 1.56
CA SER A 17 13.36 -8.22 2.66
C SER A 17 14.26 -8.46 3.87
N ALA A 18 13.72 -8.33 5.08
CA ALA A 18 14.43 -8.66 6.32
C ALA A 18 14.79 -10.16 6.41
N THR A 19 14.09 -11.02 5.66
CA THR A 19 14.47 -12.44 5.51
C THR A 19 15.77 -12.63 4.76
N ASP A 20 16.12 -11.70 3.88
CA ASP A 20 17.25 -11.81 2.97
C ASP A 20 18.52 -11.20 3.56
N ARG A 21 18.35 -10.29 4.55
CA ARG A 21 19.44 -9.70 5.32
C ARG A 21 18.97 -9.25 6.70
N ASP A 22 19.76 -9.55 7.73
CA ASP A 22 19.67 -8.85 9.01
C ASP A 22 20.16 -7.40 8.79
N GLY A 23 19.33 -6.40 9.05
CA GLY A 23 19.83 -5.03 8.94
C GLY A 23 18.80 -3.92 8.85
N GLU A 24 19.34 -2.70 8.76
CA GLU A 24 18.59 -1.47 8.51
C GLU A 24 18.19 -1.38 7.04
N ASN A 25 17.19 -0.55 6.73
CA ASN A 25 16.70 -0.31 5.38
C ASN A 25 16.20 -1.58 4.68
N VAL A 26 15.25 -2.25 5.33
CA VAL A 26 14.58 -3.46 4.82
C VAL A 26 13.07 -3.36 5.04
N TRP A 27 12.30 -4.16 4.32
CA TRP A 27 10.88 -4.37 4.59
C TRP A 27 10.62 -5.80 5.07
N GLN A 28 9.47 -6.04 5.68
CA GLN A 28 8.97 -7.39 5.93
C GLN A 28 7.45 -7.39 5.95
N ASN A 29 6.85 -8.57 5.85
CA ASN A 29 5.43 -8.73 6.16
C ASN A 29 5.13 -8.26 7.59
N GLY A 30 4.05 -7.51 7.73
CA GLY A 30 3.50 -7.17 9.04
C GLY A 30 2.51 -8.21 9.53
N ASP A 31 2.00 -8.02 10.74
CA ASP A 31 0.94 -8.85 11.31
C ASP A 31 -0.34 -8.01 11.52
N GLY A 32 -1.38 -8.33 10.76
CA GLY A 32 -2.69 -7.67 10.88
C GLY A 32 -3.26 -7.68 12.30
N HIS A 33 -2.93 -8.67 13.12
CA HIS A 33 -3.44 -8.78 14.49
C HIS A 33 -2.96 -7.64 15.42
N GLU A 34 -1.85 -6.97 15.08
CA GLU A 34 -1.31 -5.85 15.85
C GLU A 34 -2.17 -4.57 15.72
N PHE A 35 -3.10 -4.53 14.77
CA PHE A 35 -3.95 -3.38 14.51
C PHE A 35 -5.32 -3.52 15.16
N ARG A 36 -5.81 -2.43 15.76
CA ARG A 36 -7.15 -2.36 16.33
C ARG A 36 -8.15 -1.76 15.33
N VAL A 37 -9.15 -2.53 14.95
CA VAL A 37 -10.15 -2.19 13.92
C VAL A 37 -11.56 -2.10 14.51
N ARG A 38 -12.49 -1.48 13.81
CA ARG A 38 -13.88 -1.30 14.29
C ARG A 38 -14.57 -2.64 14.43
N ILE A 39 -15.32 -2.81 15.52
CA ILE A 39 -16.16 -3.99 15.74
C ILE A 39 -17.61 -3.59 15.98
N GLY A 40 -18.53 -4.41 15.49
CA GLY A 40 -19.95 -4.29 15.74
C GLY A 40 -20.39 -5.10 16.97
N PRO A 41 -21.69 -5.05 17.30
CA PRO A 41 -22.67 -4.10 16.75
C PRO A 41 -22.56 -2.71 17.39
N ASN A 42 -23.23 -1.72 16.80
CA ASN A 42 -23.38 -0.33 17.28
C ASN A 42 -22.07 0.46 17.44
N TYR A 43 -21.10 0.30 16.52
CA TYR A 43 -19.83 1.05 16.58
C TYR A 43 -20.04 2.57 16.65
N SER A 44 -21.00 3.11 15.91
CA SER A 44 -21.33 4.55 15.91
C SER A 44 -21.74 5.08 17.28
N LYS A 45 -22.18 4.22 18.20
CA LYS A 45 -22.55 4.57 19.58
C LYS A 45 -21.46 4.27 20.59
N ASN A 46 -20.72 3.16 20.42
CA ASN A 46 -19.80 2.65 21.44
C ASN A 46 -18.31 2.84 21.11
N GLY A 47 -17.96 3.15 19.86
CA GLY A 47 -16.59 3.36 19.41
C GLY A 47 -15.66 2.16 19.60
N LYS A 48 -16.20 0.95 19.79
CA LYS A 48 -15.40 -0.23 20.18
C LYS A 48 -14.47 -0.67 19.06
N LYS A 49 -13.20 -0.88 19.42
CA LYS A 49 -12.19 -1.49 18.55
C LYS A 49 -11.56 -2.69 19.23
N ALA A 50 -11.23 -3.71 18.46
CA ALA A 50 -10.51 -4.91 18.92
C ALA A 50 -9.37 -5.26 17.94
N PRO A 51 -8.40 -6.10 18.33
CA PRO A 51 -7.40 -6.63 17.41
C PRO A 51 -8.05 -7.18 16.14
N SER A 52 -7.45 -6.90 14.99
CA SER A 52 -7.87 -7.47 13.72
C SER A 52 -7.54 -8.95 13.66
N LEU A 53 -8.08 -9.62 12.63
CA LEU A 53 -7.52 -10.89 12.17
C LEU A 53 -6.29 -10.61 11.29
N GLY A 54 -5.61 -11.66 10.83
CA GLY A 54 -4.49 -11.53 9.88
C GLY A 54 -4.90 -10.76 8.62
N GLN A 55 -3.93 -10.18 7.92
CA GLN A 55 -4.19 -9.42 6.69
C GLN A 55 -4.81 -10.28 5.57
N MET A 56 -5.39 -9.66 4.54
CA MET A 56 -5.95 -10.38 3.37
C MET A 56 -4.91 -10.65 2.27
N TYR A 57 -3.88 -9.81 2.21
CA TYR A 57 -2.78 -9.92 1.24
C TYR A 57 -1.44 -9.80 1.96
N ASP A 58 -0.43 -10.53 1.48
CA ASP A 58 0.94 -10.43 1.96
C ASP A 58 1.77 -9.53 1.01
N ALA A 59 2.66 -8.74 1.60
CA ALA A 59 3.66 -8.01 0.85
C ALA A 59 4.67 -9.00 0.23
N VAL A 60 4.95 -8.80 -1.05
CA VAL A 60 5.90 -9.61 -1.84
C VAL A 60 7.01 -8.77 -2.46
N GLY A 61 6.95 -7.45 -2.29
CA GLY A 61 7.95 -6.52 -2.77
C GLY A 61 7.72 -5.12 -2.20
N CYS A 62 8.79 -4.36 -2.05
CA CYS A 62 8.75 -2.96 -1.70
C CYS A 62 9.85 -2.22 -2.45
N ASP A 63 9.53 -1.02 -2.92
CA ASP A 63 10.52 -0.08 -3.44
C ASP A 63 10.26 1.32 -2.88
N VAL A 64 11.35 2.06 -2.71
CA VAL A 64 11.33 3.44 -2.23
C VAL A 64 12.23 4.28 -3.13
N PHE A 65 11.63 5.27 -3.78
CA PHE A 65 12.33 6.18 -4.68
C PHE A 65 11.72 7.57 -4.60
N ARG A 66 12.39 8.54 -5.20
CA ARG A 66 11.91 9.91 -5.37
C ARG A 66 11.77 10.23 -6.85
N THR A 67 10.90 11.18 -7.15
CA THR A 67 10.70 11.74 -8.49
C THR A 67 10.64 13.26 -8.40
N GLU A 68 10.89 13.95 -9.51
CA GLU A 68 10.80 15.41 -9.56
C GLU A 68 9.36 15.93 -9.41
N ALA A 69 8.38 15.09 -9.77
CA ALA A 69 6.95 15.33 -9.60
C ALA A 69 6.19 14.03 -9.33
N ARG A 70 4.95 14.12 -8.85
CA ARG A 70 4.10 12.93 -8.63
C ARG A 70 3.98 12.08 -9.89
N VAL A 71 4.13 10.77 -9.73
CA VAL A 71 3.92 9.79 -10.81
C VAL A 71 2.76 8.85 -10.46
N THR A 72 1.80 8.71 -11.37
CA THR A 72 0.66 7.78 -11.25
C THR A 72 0.14 7.38 -12.64
N PRO A 73 -0.15 6.09 -12.91
CA PRO A 73 0.18 4.93 -12.07
C PRO A 73 1.69 4.64 -12.12
N VAL A 74 2.21 4.00 -11.07
CA VAL A 74 3.61 3.54 -11.01
C VAL A 74 3.76 2.08 -11.45
N SER A 75 2.68 1.29 -11.44
CA SER A 75 2.70 -0.13 -11.80
C SER A 75 3.34 -0.46 -13.15
N PRO A 76 3.16 0.33 -14.23
CA PRO A 76 3.77 0.00 -15.51
C PRO A 76 5.30 0.16 -15.53
N LEU A 77 5.88 0.84 -14.52
CA LEU A 77 7.32 1.07 -14.42
C LEU A 77 8.09 -0.16 -13.93
N TYR A 78 7.40 -1.19 -13.43
CA TYR A 78 8.00 -2.32 -12.72
C TYR A 78 7.89 -3.64 -13.50
N SER A 79 8.82 -4.53 -13.24
CA SER A 79 8.60 -5.98 -13.36
C SER A 79 8.00 -6.48 -12.04
N PHE A 80 6.85 -7.15 -12.12
CA PHE A 80 6.17 -7.64 -10.91
C PHE A 80 6.78 -8.96 -10.44
N PRO A 81 6.82 -9.22 -9.12
CA PRO A 81 7.17 -10.55 -8.61
C PRO A 81 6.21 -11.61 -9.17
N PRO A 82 6.68 -12.82 -9.51
CA PRO A 82 5.81 -13.91 -9.93
C PRO A 82 4.70 -14.17 -8.91
N LEU A 83 3.50 -14.52 -9.40
CA LEU A 83 2.39 -14.90 -8.53
C LEU A 83 2.73 -16.17 -7.75
N ALA A 84 2.48 -16.15 -6.44
CA ALA A 84 2.48 -17.34 -5.62
C ALA A 84 1.48 -18.39 -6.15
N GLU A 85 1.77 -19.68 -5.95
CA GLU A 85 0.98 -20.77 -6.55
C GLU A 85 -0.53 -20.68 -6.23
N HIS A 86 -0.88 -20.36 -4.98
CA HIS A 86 -2.28 -20.21 -4.57
C HIS A 86 -2.99 -19.02 -5.21
N ALA A 87 -2.24 -18.00 -5.64
CA ALA A 87 -2.76 -16.79 -6.26
C ALA A 87 -2.98 -16.95 -7.77
N LYS A 88 -2.27 -17.89 -8.43
CA LYS A 88 -2.35 -18.09 -9.90
C LYS A 88 -3.74 -18.49 -10.39
N SER A 89 -4.47 -19.29 -9.60
CA SER A 89 -5.83 -19.73 -9.95
C SER A 89 -6.92 -18.76 -9.49
N PHE A 90 -6.56 -17.70 -8.75
CA PHE A 90 -7.54 -16.75 -8.26
C PHE A 90 -8.04 -15.86 -9.40
N SER A 91 -9.35 -15.78 -9.56
CA SER A 91 -10.01 -14.95 -10.56
C SER A 91 -11.28 -14.37 -9.96
N HIS A 92 -11.41 -13.05 -10.03
CA HIS A 92 -12.60 -12.32 -9.61
C HIS A 92 -12.76 -11.08 -10.50
N PRO A 93 -13.99 -10.65 -10.85
CA PRO A 93 -14.21 -9.54 -11.79
C PRO A 93 -13.57 -8.21 -11.36
N HIS A 94 -13.49 -7.96 -10.04
CA HIS A 94 -13.04 -6.68 -9.49
C HIS A 94 -11.85 -6.81 -8.53
N VAL A 95 -11.57 -8.01 -8.00
CA VAL A 95 -10.57 -8.17 -6.94
C VAL A 95 -9.32 -8.77 -7.57
N PRO A 96 -8.18 -8.06 -7.54
CA PRO A 96 -6.99 -8.52 -8.24
C PRO A 96 -6.18 -9.49 -7.37
N ALA A 97 -5.49 -10.44 -8.01
CA ALA A 97 -4.51 -11.30 -7.32
C ALA A 97 -3.30 -10.50 -6.81
N THR A 98 -2.93 -9.42 -7.51
CA THR A 98 -1.87 -8.47 -7.14
C THR A 98 -2.43 -7.08 -6.91
N PHE A 99 -2.09 -6.47 -5.77
CA PHE A 99 -2.47 -5.09 -5.45
C PHE A 99 -1.20 -4.24 -5.26
N VAL A 100 -1.14 -3.06 -5.88
CA VAL A 100 -0.01 -2.13 -5.76
C VAL A 100 -0.44 -0.90 -4.98
N LEU A 101 0.16 -0.71 -3.81
CA LEU A 101 -0.05 0.48 -2.98
C LEU A 101 1.13 1.44 -3.17
N ASN A 102 0.87 2.63 -3.71
CA ASN A 102 1.85 3.70 -3.87
C ASN A 102 1.56 4.84 -2.90
N LEU A 103 2.32 4.91 -1.81
CA LEU A 103 2.25 6.02 -0.85
C LEU A 103 3.11 7.17 -1.37
N GLN A 104 2.46 8.30 -1.66
CA GLN A 104 3.11 9.49 -2.24
C GLN A 104 3.21 10.61 -1.22
N VAL A 105 4.44 11.03 -0.91
CA VAL A 105 4.74 12.09 0.04
C VAL A 105 5.51 13.19 -0.69
N PRO A 106 4.86 14.32 -1.04
CA PRO A 106 5.57 15.42 -1.68
C PRO A 106 6.50 16.16 -0.71
N ASP A 107 7.75 16.34 -1.10
CA ASP A 107 8.84 17.09 -0.47
C ASP A 107 8.70 18.60 -0.72
N CYS A 108 7.51 19.12 -0.43
CA CYS A 108 7.33 20.54 -0.19
C CYS A 108 6.69 20.74 1.19
N PRO A 109 6.95 21.84 1.90
CA PRO A 109 6.11 22.22 3.02
C PRO A 109 4.69 22.44 2.50
N ALA A 110 3.67 21.97 3.23
CA ALA A 110 2.28 22.23 2.87
C ALA A 110 2.03 23.75 2.85
N SER A 111 2.07 24.36 1.66
CA SER A 111 1.79 25.79 1.49
C SER A 111 0.29 26.01 1.43
N PHE A 112 -0.23 26.90 2.27
CA PHE A 112 -1.63 27.32 2.25
C PHE A 112 -1.96 28.31 1.11
N PHE A 113 -0.95 28.91 0.47
CA PHE A 113 -1.11 30.09 -0.41
C PHE A 113 -0.70 29.88 -1.87
N SER A 114 0.05 28.82 -2.18
CA SER A 114 0.36 28.44 -3.55
C SER A 114 -0.43 27.16 -3.84
N GLY A 115 -1.29 27.17 -4.86
CA GLY A 115 -1.84 25.92 -5.42
C GLY A 115 -0.70 24.94 -5.61
N GLY A 116 -0.68 23.90 -4.76
CA GLY A 116 0.53 23.15 -4.47
C GLY A 116 1.07 22.51 -5.74
N GLY A 117 2.25 22.94 -6.19
CA GLY A 117 2.94 22.22 -7.24
C GLY A 117 3.23 20.78 -6.80
N ASP A 118 3.17 19.86 -7.76
CA ASP A 118 3.66 18.48 -7.63
C ASP A 118 5.18 18.52 -7.57
N GLY A 119 5.75 19.09 -6.51
CA GLY A 119 7.19 19.11 -6.30
C GLY A 119 7.75 17.70 -6.12
N GLN A 120 9.05 17.64 -5.82
CA GLN A 120 9.76 16.39 -5.61
C GLN A 120 8.95 15.48 -4.69
N THR A 121 8.72 14.23 -5.09
CA THR A 121 7.81 13.33 -4.38
C THR A 121 8.53 12.06 -4.01
N MET A 122 8.45 11.67 -2.74
CA MET A 122 8.85 10.35 -2.26
C MET A 122 7.72 9.37 -2.51
N HIS A 123 8.07 8.24 -3.08
CA HIS A 123 7.21 7.11 -3.38
C HIS A 123 7.63 5.92 -2.53
N VAL A 124 6.69 5.36 -1.77
CA VAL A 124 6.84 4.04 -1.15
C VAL A 124 5.84 3.12 -1.84
N VAL A 125 6.35 2.24 -2.69
CA VAL A 125 5.55 1.31 -3.49
C VAL A 125 5.63 -0.07 -2.85
N ILE A 126 4.48 -0.64 -2.53
CA ILE A 126 4.38 -1.96 -1.90
C ILE A 126 3.51 -2.84 -2.79
N PHE A 127 4.05 -4.00 -3.14
CA PHE A 127 3.41 -5.00 -3.97
C PHE A 127 2.84 -6.08 -3.05
N TYR A 128 1.55 -6.33 -3.18
CA TYR A 128 0.81 -7.27 -2.36
C TYR A 128 0.24 -8.38 -3.23
N GLN A 129 0.29 -9.63 -2.75
CA GLN A 129 -0.40 -10.76 -3.37
C GLN A 129 -1.44 -11.35 -2.41
N ILE A 130 -2.57 -11.77 -2.98
CA ILE A 130 -3.69 -12.31 -2.21
C ILE A 130 -3.25 -13.55 -1.43
N ARG A 131 -3.66 -13.68 -0.16
CA ARG A 131 -3.34 -14.85 0.66
C ARG A 131 -4.24 -16.03 0.37
N GLN A 132 -3.75 -17.23 0.64
CA GLN A 132 -4.52 -18.46 0.46
C GLN A 132 -5.82 -18.46 1.29
N ASP A 133 -5.81 -18.00 2.53
CA ASP A 133 -7.02 -17.91 3.36
C ASP A 133 -8.06 -16.92 2.80
N THR A 134 -7.60 -15.91 2.08
CA THR A 134 -8.46 -14.95 1.38
C THR A 134 -9.01 -15.56 0.09
N VAL A 135 -8.19 -16.24 -0.72
CA VAL A 135 -8.66 -17.01 -1.88
C VAL A 135 -9.77 -17.98 -1.47
N GLU A 136 -9.60 -18.63 -0.31
CA GLU A 136 -10.54 -19.61 0.22
C GLU A 136 -11.86 -18.95 0.64
N ALA A 137 -11.80 -17.77 1.26
CA ALA A 137 -13.00 -17.02 1.62
C ALA A 137 -13.78 -16.52 0.38
N PHE A 138 -13.08 -16.22 -0.72
CA PHE A 138 -13.71 -15.76 -1.96
C PHE A 138 -14.40 -16.87 -2.76
N LYS A 139 -14.21 -18.15 -2.42
CA LYS A 139 -14.96 -19.27 -3.04
C LYS A 139 -16.45 -19.24 -2.69
N ASP A 140 -16.80 -18.68 -1.53
CA ASP A 140 -18.18 -18.50 -1.06
C ASP A 140 -18.30 -17.13 -0.39
N LEU A 141 -18.16 -16.07 -1.20
CA LEU A 141 -18.09 -14.69 -0.73
C LEU A 141 -19.38 -14.26 0.01
N ASP A 142 -20.54 -14.77 -0.39
CA ASP A 142 -21.83 -14.44 0.23
C ASP A 142 -21.86 -14.85 1.71
N ASN A 143 -21.28 -16.02 2.04
CA ASN A 143 -21.20 -16.53 3.41
C ASN A 143 -19.89 -16.18 4.13
N ALA A 144 -18.93 -15.52 3.47
CA ALA A 144 -17.66 -15.13 4.04
C ALA A 144 -17.81 -14.09 5.18
N ALA A 145 -16.72 -13.80 5.90
CA ALA A 145 -16.73 -12.74 6.90
C ALA A 145 -17.07 -11.36 6.28
N PRO A 146 -17.77 -10.47 7.01
CA PRO A 146 -18.15 -9.12 6.54
C PRO A 146 -17.06 -8.34 5.82
N ALA A 147 -15.84 -8.39 6.34
CA ALA A 147 -14.72 -7.64 5.77
C ALA A 147 -14.37 -8.05 4.34
N TYR A 148 -14.51 -9.33 3.96
CA TYR A 148 -14.23 -9.79 2.60
C TYR A 148 -15.27 -9.25 1.61
N ARG A 149 -16.56 -9.28 1.97
CA ARG A 149 -17.63 -8.68 1.17
C ARG A 149 -17.45 -7.17 1.03
N LEU A 150 -17.10 -6.49 2.12
CA LEU A 150 -16.83 -5.06 2.12
C LEU A 150 -15.64 -4.71 1.21
N PHE A 151 -14.56 -5.51 1.26
CA PHE A 151 -13.40 -5.33 0.40
C PHE A 151 -13.72 -5.55 -1.08
N ALA A 152 -14.43 -6.63 -1.42
CA ALA A 152 -14.85 -6.92 -2.79
C ALA A 152 -15.71 -5.80 -3.38
N ARG A 153 -16.70 -5.32 -2.62
CA ARG A 153 -17.54 -4.19 -3.00
C ARG A 153 -16.71 -2.90 -3.15
N TRP A 154 -15.73 -2.67 -2.26
CA TRP A 154 -14.82 -1.53 -2.39
C TRP A 154 -14.03 -1.59 -3.69
N CYS A 155 -13.49 -2.74 -4.07
CA CYS A 155 -12.80 -2.90 -5.35
C CYS A 155 -13.72 -2.57 -6.54
N GLU A 156 -14.98 -2.98 -6.52
CA GLU A 156 -15.94 -2.70 -7.61
C GLU A 156 -16.33 -1.22 -7.73
N GLU A 157 -16.43 -0.51 -6.60
CA GLU A 157 -17.02 0.83 -6.55
C GLU A 157 -16.00 1.96 -6.43
N CYS A 158 -14.76 1.70 -6.02
CA CYS A 158 -13.80 2.74 -5.64
C CYS A 158 -13.43 3.71 -6.77
N THR A 159 -13.51 3.29 -8.03
CA THR A 159 -13.23 4.16 -9.19
C THR A 159 -14.41 5.06 -9.56
N LYS A 160 -15.62 4.74 -9.11
CA LYS A 160 -16.88 5.42 -9.47
C LYS A 160 -17.47 6.25 -8.33
N ASN A 161 -17.11 5.93 -7.09
CA ASN A 161 -17.71 6.52 -5.89
C ASN A 161 -16.64 7.10 -4.96
N ASP A 162 -16.43 8.41 -5.02
CA ASP A 162 -15.41 9.12 -4.21
C ASP A 162 -15.57 8.93 -2.70
N LYS A 163 -16.82 8.94 -2.21
CA LYS A 163 -17.11 8.75 -0.78
C LYS A 163 -16.71 7.35 -0.35
N PHE A 164 -17.01 6.36 -1.17
CA PHE A 164 -16.69 4.96 -0.89
C PHE A 164 -15.21 4.66 -1.08
N ARG A 165 -14.56 5.22 -2.11
CA ARG A 165 -13.10 5.25 -2.27
C ARG A 165 -12.41 5.76 -1.01
N GLY A 166 -12.93 6.84 -0.43
CA GLY A 166 -12.44 7.45 0.82
C GLY A 166 -12.53 6.55 2.05
N ARG A 167 -13.20 5.39 1.98
CA ARG A 167 -13.20 4.37 3.05
C ARG A 167 -11.91 3.56 3.09
N PHE A 168 -11.03 3.63 2.07
CA PHE A 168 -9.68 3.07 2.19
C PHE A 168 -8.88 3.90 3.20
N LYS A 169 -8.56 3.30 4.36
CA LYS A 169 -7.83 3.95 5.46
C LYS A 169 -6.52 3.24 5.72
N MET A 170 -5.48 4.04 5.96
CA MET A 170 -4.19 3.56 6.43
C MET A 170 -4.01 3.91 7.91
N ILE A 171 -3.52 2.94 8.68
CA ILE A 171 -3.17 3.04 10.09
C ILE A 171 -1.65 2.88 10.17
N GLY A 172 -0.96 3.87 10.73
CA GLY A 172 0.48 3.82 10.96
C GLY A 172 0.80 3.62 12.45
N GLN A 173 1.64 2.65 12.79
CA GLN A 173 2.26 2.56 14.11
C GLN A 173 3.76 2.74 13.95
N VAL A 174 4.36 3.62 14.74
CA VAL A 174 5.79 3.92 14.68
C VAL A 174 6.44 3.47 15.98
N GLU A 175 7.37 2.54 15.88
CA GLU A 175 8.24 2.13 16.97
C GLU A 175 9.57 2.87 16.83
N MET A 176 9.96 3.58 17.88
CA MET A 176 11.30 4.12 18.05
C MET A 176 11.98 3.39 19.19
N CYS A 177 13.32 3.40 19.21
CA CYS A 177 14.14 2.74 20.25
C CYS A 177 13.79 3.09 21.72
N ILE A 178 12.95 4.12 21.96
CA ILE A 178 12.53 4.56 23.30
C ILE A 178 11.00 4.81 23.41
N ASN A 179 10.20 4.78 22.32
CA ASN A 179 8.75 5.00 22.42
C ASN A 179 7.97 4.44 21.22
N VAL A 180 6.76 3.92 21.47
CA VAL A 180 5.81 3.51 20.43
C VAL A 180 4.71 4.57 20.33
N HIS A 181 4.56 5.18 19.16
CA HIS A 181 3.49 6.13 18.88
C HIS A 181 2.57 5.56 17.79
N SER A 182 1.27 5.44 18.11
CA SER A 182 0.25 5.15 17.10
C SER A 182 -0.20 6.45 16.45
N PHE A 183 -0.11 6.53 15.12
CA PHE A 183 -0.62 7.63 14.32
C PHE A 183 -1.85 7.13 13.54
N PRO A 184 -3.08 7.51 13.96
CA PRO A 184 -4.29 7.10 13.26
C PRO A 184 -4.33 7.58 11.81
N VAL A 185 -3.60 8.66 11.49
CA VAL A 185 -3.40 9.18 10.13
C VAL A 185 -1.96 9.69 9.99
N LEU A 186 -1.18 9.08 9.10
CA LEU A 186 0.13 9.61 8.72
C LEU A 186 -0.08 10.82 7.79
N THR A 187 0.09 12.03 8.33
CA THR A 187 -0.03 13.27 7.54
C THR A 187 1.30 13.65 6.90
N ARG A 188 1.26 14.41 5.80
CA ARG A 188 2.46 14.98 5.16
C ARG A 188 3.34 15.77 6.14
N LYS A 189 2.72 16.57 7.02
CA LYS A 189 3.42 17.32 8.07
C LYS A 189 4.11 16.39 9.06
N SER A 190 3.42 15.32 9.48
CA SER A 190 4.00 14.29 10.35
C SER A 190 5.22 13.65 9.69
N ILE A 191 5.11 13.16 8.45
CA ILE A 191 6.22 12.50 7.75
C ILE A 191 7.42 13.44 7.59
N HIS A 192 7.20 14.70 7.21
CA HIS A 192 8.28 15.69 7.12
C HIS A 192 8.92 15.98 8.49
N SER A 193 8.15 16.01 9.58
CA SER A 193 8.71 16.19 10.93
C SER A 193 9.56 14.99 11.42
N LEU A 194 9.41 13.83 10.76
CA LEU A 194 10.20 12.63 11.02
C LEU A 194 11.47 12.55 10.16
N ARG A 195 11.70 13.51 9.26
CA ARG A 195 12.93 13.60 8.46
C ARG A 195 14.16 13.59 9.37
N GLY A 196 15.16 12.78 9.01
CA GLY A 196 16.37 12.57 9.80
C GLY A 196 16.22 11.59 10.98
N LYS A 197 14.99 11.13 11.30
CA LYS A 197 14.73 10.12 12.33
C LYS A 197 14.29 8.77 11.77
N MET A 198 13.95 8.69 10.48
CA MET A 198 13.38 7.48 9.87
C MET A 198 14.33 6.26 9.94
N LYS A 199 15.65 6.48 9.94
CA LYS A 199 16.66 5.43 10.16
C LYS A 199 16.61 4.79 11.55
N GLN A 200 15.88 5.36 12.51
CA GLN A 200 15.73 4.82 13.87
C GLN A 200 14.33 4.21 14.10
N MET A 201 13.49 4.20 13.06
CA MET A 201 12.08 3.84 13.16
C MET A 201 11.81 2.47 12.58
N VAL A 202 10.89 1.74 13.20
CA VAL A 202 10.15 0.67 12.55
C VAL A 202 8.72 1.16 12.34
N VAL A 203 8.31 1.29 11.09
CA VAL A 203 6.98 1.80 10.73
C VAL A 203 6.13 0.62 10.29
N HIS A 204 5.08 0.35 11.04
CA HIS A 204 4.05 -0.62 10.73
C HIS A 204 2.93 0.07 9.97
N LEU A 205 2.68 -0.39 8.75
CA LEU A 205 1.65 0.12 7.86
C LEU A 205 0.56 -0.95 7.73
N GLY A 206 -0.63 -0.67 8.26
CA GLY A 206 -1.81 -1.48 8.07
C GLY A 206 -2.87 -0.69 7.31
N THR A 207 -3.63 -1.33 6.43
CA THR A 207 -4.75 -0.66 5.75
C THR A 207 -6.03 -1.46 5.89
N THR A 208 -7.16 -0.77 5.99
CA THR A 208 -8.50 -1.38 6.07
C THR A 208 -9.47 -0.62 5.19
N ILE A 209 -10.56 -1.27 4.81
CA ILE A 209 -11.76 -0.57 4.33
C ILE A 209 -12.61 -0.23 5.56
N GLU A 210 -12.98 1.04 5.69
CA GLU A 210 -13.73 1.56 6.84
C GLU A 210 -15.20 1.11 6.79
N GLY A 211 -15.64 0.36 7.80
CA GLY A 211 -17.01 -0.09 7.97
C GLY A 211 -17.88 0.97 8.68
N HIS A 212 -19.08 1.18 8.16
CA HIS A 212 -20.07 2.16 8.65
C HIS A 212 -21.35 1.49 9.17
N ALA A 213 -21.71 0.31 8.66
CA ALA A 213 -22.88 -0.45 9.07
C ALA A 213 -22.50 -1.73 9.85
N ASP A 214 -23.41 -2.27 10.66
CA ASP A 214 -23.10 -3.42 11.53
C ASP A 214 -22.82 -4.70 10.73
N ASP A 215 -23.42 -4.86 9.55
CA ASP A 215 -23.18 -5.97 8.61
C ASP A 215 -21.87 -5.85 7.82
N GLU A 216 -21.20 -4.70 7.93
CA GLU A 216 -19.85 -4.44 7.40
C GLU A 216 -18.76 -4.69 8.46
N LEU A 217 -19.14 -5.01 9.71
CA LEU A 217 -18.24 -5.19 10.86
C LEU A 217 -18.20 -6.65 11.33
N PRO A 218 -17.07 -7.14 11.90
CA PRO A 218 -15.84 -6.40 12.16
C PRO A 218 -15.05 -6.07 10.89
N GLU A 219 -14.35 -4.93 10.92
CA GLU A 219 -13.33 -4.59 9.92
C GLU A 219 -12.18 -5.62 9.96
N ARG A 220 -11.38 -5.67 8.90
CA ARG A 220 -10.16 -6.49 8.83
C ARG A 220 -9.07 -5.76 8.07
N ILE A 221 -7.82 -5.93 8.50
CA ILE A 221 -6.66 -5.44 7.75
C ILE A 221 -6.62 -6.13 6.38
N ALA A 222 -6.58 -5.35 5.30
CA ALA A 222 -6.44 -5.84 3.94
C ALA A 222 -4.97 -6.05 3.58
N PHE A 223 -4.13 -5.05 3.87
CA PHE A 223 -2.71 -5.01 3.54
C PHE A 223 -1.89 -4.67 4.79
N CYS A 224 -0.76 -5.34 4.99
CA CYS A 224 0.13 -5.08 6.12
C CYS A 224 1.61 -5.22 5.74
N CYS A 225 2.43 -4.21 6.06
CA CYS A 225 3.86 -4.20 5.80
C CYS A 225 4.60 -3.43 6.89
N ARG A 226 5.81 -3.88 7.23
CA ARG A 226 6.72 -3.15 8.13
C ARG A 226 7.91 -2.62 7.34
N LEU A 227 8.19 -1.34 7.52
CA LEU A 227 9.39 -0.68 7.01
C LEU A 227 10.37 -0.53 8.18
N ILE A 228 11.52 -1.19 8.11
CA ILE A 228 12.50 -1.23 9.18
C ILE A 228 13.66 -0.31 8.82
N ARG A 229 13.71 0.83 9.51
CA ARG A 229 14.78 1.83 9.39
C ARG A 229 14.97 2.33 7.96
N VAL A 230 13.85 2.45 7.23
CA VAL A 230 13.82 2.90 5.83
C VAL A 230 13.74 4.42 5.80
N ASP A 231 14.72 5.05 5.16
CA ASP A 231 14.76 6.51 4.96
C ASP A 231 14.53 6.87 3.50
N GLY A 232 13.27 7.07 3.12
CA GLY A 232 12.90 7.45 1.76
C GLY A 232 13.29 8.88 1.37
N PHE A 233 13.75 9.74 2.29
CA PHE A 233 14.31 11.05 1.88
C PHE A 233 15.70 10.91 1.28
N GLU A 234 16.39 9.80 1.56
CA GLU A 234 17.72 9.49 1.01
C GLU A 234 17.64 8.50 -0.16
N SER A 235 16.44 8.11 -0.60
CA SER A 235 16.26 7.16 -1.69
C SER A 235 16.65 7.76 -3.06
N PRO A 236 16.93 6.91 -4.08
CA PRO A 236 17.28 7.38 -5.42
C PRO A 236 16.25 8.35 -5.99
N LEU A 237 16.70 9.40 -6.69
CA LEU A 237 15.85 10.33 -7.42
C LEU A 237 15.84 9.93 -8.91
N LEU A 238 14.67 9.58 -9.42
CA LEU A 238 14.44 9.29 -10.83
C LEU A 238 14.08 10.58 -11.57
N SER A 239 14.82 10.89 -12.64
CA SER A 239 14.55 12.04 -13.50
C SER A 239 13.24 11.89 -14.28
N ALA A 240 12.63 13.01 -14.68
CA ALA A 240 11.46 12.98 -15.56
C ALA A 240 11.72 12.21 -16.88
N GLU A 241 12.95 12.27 -17.40
CA GLU A 241 13.39 11.56 -18.59
C GLU A 241 13.37 10.03 -18.39
N THR A 242 13.87 9.57 -17.24
CA THR A 242 13.84 8.14 -16.86
C THR A 242 12.41 7.64 -16.76
N ILE A 243 11.54 8.39 -16.08
CA ILE A 243 10.12 8.04 -15.94
C ILE A 243 9.43 7.99 -17.30
N SER A 244 9.62 9.02 -18.13
CA SER A 244 9.04 9.08 -19.48
C SER A 244 9.51 7.91 -20.36
N TRP A 245 10.80 7.56 -20.27
CA TRP A 245 11.35 6.42 -20.98
C TRP A 245 10.71 5.10 -20.54
N LEU A 246 10.61 4.84 -19.24
CA LEU A 246 9.97 3.63 -18.68
C LEU A 246 8.49 3.53 -19.11
N GLN A 247 7.73 4.62 -19.02
CA GLN A 247 6.33 4.67 -19.45
C GLN A 247 6.17 4.36 -20.94
N LYS A 248 7.09 4.85 -21.77
CA LYS A 248 7.12 4.55 -23.20
C LYS A 248 7.37 3.06 -23.46
N GLN A 249 8.31 2.44 -22.74
CA GLN A 249 8.56 1.00 -22.84
C GLN A 249 7.34 0.19 -22.39
N ALA A 250 6.73 0.57 -21.27
CA ALA A 250 5.55 -0.10 -20.73
C ALA A 250 4.38 -0.11 -21.72
N LYS A 251 4.15 1.03 -22.39
CA LYS A 251 3.13 1.13 -23.44
C LYS A 251 3.45 0.26 -24.65
N HIS A 252 4.71 0.23 -25.09
CA HIS A 252 5.14 -0.56 -26.25
C HIS A 252 5.03 -2.07 -25.99
N LEU A 253 5.38 -2.50 -24.76
CA LEU A 253 5.42 -3.91 -24.37
C LEU A 253 4.12 -4.39 -23.70
N ASN A 254 3.11 -3.52 -23.59
CA ASN A 254 1.86 -3.79 -22.86
C ASN A 254 2.09 -4.32 -21.43
N ASN A 255 3.09 -3.77 -20.74
CA ASN A 255 3.54 -4.22 -19.42
C ASN A 255 2.54 -3.83 -18.32
N ASN A 256 2.17 -4.79 -17.46
CA ASN A 256 1.27 -4.62 -16.32
C ASN A 256 0.02 -3.78 -16.64
N VAL A 257 -0.82 -4.27 -17.57
CA VAL A 257 -2.10 -3.62 -17.90
C VAL A 257 -2.86 -3.33 -16.62
N VAL A 258 -3.06 -2.04 -16.37
CA VAL A 258 -3.67 -1.57 -15.13
C VAL A 258 -5.17 -1.81 -15.20
N VAL A 259 -5.67 -2.68 -14.33
CA VAL A 259 -7.11 -3.01 -14.25
C VAL A 259 -7.90 -1.81 -13.75
N GLU A 260 -7.47 -1.21 -12.63
CA GLU A 260 -8.07 -0.01 -12.06
C GLU A 260 -7.00 0.84 -11.33
N THR A 261 -7.23 2.15 -11.20
CA THR A 261 -6.41 3.05 -10.38
C THR A 261 -7.31 3.97 -9.57
N ALA A 262 -7.08 4.00 -8.26
CA ALA A 262 -7.79 4.88 -7.34
C ALA A 262 -6.77 5.70 -6.54
N THR A 263 -6.95 7.03 -6.51
CA THR A 263 -6.12 7.94 -5.70
C THR A 263 -6.94 8.45 -4.52
N SER A 264 -6.37 8.37 -3.31
CA SER A 264 -6.94 8.95 -2.10
C SER A 264 -6.22 10.25 -1.74
N GLY A 265 -6.97 11.31 -1.46
CA GLY A 265 -6.46 12.67 -1.23
C GLY A 265 -6.36 13.51 -2.51
N LYS A 266 -6.87 14.74 -2.45
CA LYS A 266 -6.52 15.81 -3.40
C LYS A 266 -5.25 16.50 -2.91
#